data_AF-A0A537F0F6-F1
#
_entry.id   AF-A0A537F0F6-F1
#
_cell.length_a   1.000
_cell.length_b   1.000
_cell.length_c   1.000
_cell.angle_alpha   90.00
_cell.angle_beta   90.00
_cell.angle_gamma   90.00
#
_symmetry.space_group_name_H-M   'P 1'
#
loop_
_entity.id
_entity.type
_entity.pdbx_description
1 polymer ?
#
loop_
_entity_poly.entity_id
_entity_poly.type
_entity_poly.pdbx_seq_one_letter_code
_entity_poly.pdbx_strand_id
1 'polypeptide(L)'
;MSDHQARAAQVLDIEGKPTGEISLPTVFETRLRLDIIQKASIAQQSHRFQPQGRNLMAGKRTTAEGFGVGRGISRVPRIGGHGPLSGTAAFAPGTVGGRMAFPPVTAKKIAKQINRKERRLALRSAIAATASDEIVRQRGHKFNQERRLPLVVSDKVEGLSKS
;
A
#
# COMPACT_ATOMS: atom_id res chain seq x y z
N MET A 1 -4.46 10.93 38.24
CA MET A 1 -4.22 11.89 37.14
C MET A 1 -2.73 12.07 37.10
N SER A 2 -2.05 11.39 36.19
CA SER A 2 -0.58 11.41 36.10
C SER A 2 -0.13 12.71 35.47
N ASP A 3 0.80 13.41 36.13
CA ASP A 3 1.41 14.64 35.62
C ASP A 3 2.06 14.38 34.26
N HIS A 4 1.45 14.95 33.22
CA HIS A 4 1.99 14.95 31.87
C HIS A 4 3.14 15.96 31.83
N GLN A 5 4.38 15.49 31.61
CA GLN A 5 5.50 16.39 31.34
C GLN A 5 5.24 17.10 30.01
N ALA A 6 4.69 18.31 30.07
CA ALA A 6 4.39 19.13 28.92
C ALA A 6 5.68 19.44 28.14
N ARG A 7 5.90 18.72 27.04
CA ARG A 7 6.96 19.07 26.09
C ARG A 7 6.53 20.33 25.36
N ALA A 8 7.42 21.30 25.25
CA ALA A 8 7.16 22.54 24.54
C ALA A 8 7.94 22.59 23.21
N ALA A 9 7.36 23.25 22.21
CA ALA A 9 7.94 23.43 20.89
C ALA A 9 8.03 24.92 20.55
N GLN A 10 9.14 25.31 19.92
CA GLN A 10 9.36 26.69 19.49
C GLN A 10 8.60 26.98 18.19
N VAL A 11 7.97 28.15 18.15
CA VAL A 11 7.30 28.70 16.97
C VAL A 11 8.27 29.57 16.21
N LEU A 12 8.44 29.28 14.92
CA LEU A 12 9.31 30.01 14.02
C LEU A 12 8.51 31.01 13.17
N ASP A 13 9.09 32.18 12.91
CA ASP A 13 8.55 33.14 11.95
C ASP A 13 8.93 32.79 10.50
N ILE A 14 8.43 33.58 9.54
CA ILE A 14 8.76 33.47 8.10
C ILE A 14 10.28 33.49 7.85
N GLU A 15 11.02 34.28 8.65
CA GLU A 15 12.49 34.37 8.57
C GLU A 15 13.23 33.20 9.27
N GLY A 16 12.50 32.30 9.92
CA GLY A 16 13.06 31.16 10.67
C GLY A 16 13.61 31.52 12.05
N LYS A 17 13.28 32.70 12.59
CA LYS A 17 13.62 33.13 13.95
C LYS A 17 12.58 32.64 14.95
N PRO A 18 12.97 32.27 16.19
CA PRO A 18 12.02 31.86 17.23
C PRO A 18 11.23 33.08 17.74
N THR A 19 9.90 33.01 17.67
CA THR A 19 8.98 34.10 18.07
C THR A 19 8.20 33.76 19.33
N GLY A 20 8.00 32.48 19.62
CA GLY A 20 7.23 32.03 20.79
C GLY A 20 7.38 30.55 21.07
N GLU A 21 6.71 30.08 22.12
CA GLU A 21 6.73 28.68 22.55
C GLU A 21 5.31 28.18 22.79
N ILE A 22 5.01 26.95 22.36
CA ILE A 22 3.69 26.31 22.47
C ILE A 22 3.85 24.95 23.15
N SER A 23 2.94 24.64 24.07
CA SER A 23 2.83 23.32 24.69
C SER A 23 2.33 22.27 23.69
N LEU A 24 3.05 21.16 23.56
CA LEU A 24 2.66 20.07 22.67
C LEU A 24 1.42 19.33 23.19
N PRO A 25 0.50 18.95 22.29
CA PRO A 25 -0.63 18.10 22.65
C PRO A 25 -0.21 16.72 23.15
N THR A 26 -1.09 16.10 23.95
CA THR A 26 -0.94 14.74 24.51
C THR A 26 -0.72 13.64 23.47
N VAL A 27 -1.03 13.90 22.19
CA VAL A 27 -0.79 12.95 21.09
C VAL A 27 0.69 12.60 20.96
N PHE A 28 1.59 13.55 21.21
CA PHE A 28 3.04 13.33 21.08
C PHE A 28 3.64 12.45 22.17
N GLU A 29 2.91 12.20 23.25
CA GLU A 29 3.30 11.29 24.33
C GLU A 29 2.91 9.84 24.05
N THR A 30 2.16 9.60 22.97
CA THR A 30 1.72 8.24 22.62
C THR A 30 2.92 7.34 22.36
N ARG A 31 2.94 6.16 23.00
CA ARG A 31 3.97 5.15 22.76
C ARG A 31 4.08 4.80 21.27
N LEU A 32 5.32 4.75 20.79
CA LEU A 32 5.62 4.30 19.43
C LEU A 32 5.33 2.80 19.29
N ARG A 33 4.48 2.46 18.32
CA ARG A 33 4.07 1.09 18.00
C ARG A 33 4.16 0.84 16.50
N LEU A 34 5.33 0.37 16.06
CA LEU A 34 5.64 0.13 14.64
C LEU A 34 4.76 -0.97 14.03
N ASP A 35 4.40 -1.98 14.82
CA ASP A 35 3.49 -3.08 14.46
C ASP A 35 2.13 -2.55 13.94
N ILE A 36 1.50 -1.68 14.73
CA ILE A 36 0.19 -1.11 14.40
C ILE A 36 0.29 -0.12 13.24
N ILE A 37 1.36 0.68 13.19
CA ILE A 37 1.60 1.62 12.09
C ILE A 37 1.77 0.87 10.76
N GLN A 38 2.57 -0.20 10.75
CA GLN A 38 2.79 -1.01 9.55
C GLN A 38 1.49 -1.67 9.08
N LYS A 39 0.73 -2.28 10.00
CA LYS A 39 -0.57 -2.89 9.69
C LYS A 39 -1.54 -1.87 9.09
N ALA A 40 -1.63 -0.68 9.68
CA ALA A 40 -2.48 0.40 9.18
C ALA A 40 -2.04 0.90 7.81
N SER A 41 -0.74 1.10 7.60
CA SER A 41 -0.19 1.54 6.32
C SER A 41 -0.51 0.56 5.18
N ILE A 42 -0.25 -0.74 5.39
CA ILE A 42 -0.55 -1.79 4.41
C ILE A 42 -2.05 -1.83 4.10
N ALA A 43 -2.91 -1.69 5.11
CA ALA A 43 -4.36 -1.64 4.90
C ALA A 43 -4.76 -0.41 4.06
N GLN A 44 -4.26 0.78 4.39
CA GLN A 44 -4.55 2.00 3.61
C GLN A 44 -4.05 1.92 2.17
N GLN A 45 -2.85 1.39 1.94
CA GLN A 45 -2.31 1.17 0.60
C GLN A 45 -3.19 0.22 -0.21
N SER A 46 -3.72 -0.83 0.43
CA SER A 46 -4.58 -1.81 -0.25
C SER A 46 -5.89 -1.23 -0.81
N HIS A 47 -6.38 -0.13 -0.23
CA HIS A 47 -7.57 0.57 -0.71
C HIS A 47 -7.34 1.35 -2.01
N ARG A 48 -6.08 1.63 -2.38
CA ARG A 48 -5.75 2.33 -3.62
C ARG A 48 -5.66 1.40 -4.84
N PHE A 49 -5.65 0.09 -4.62
CA PHE A 49 -5.50 -0.88 -5.71
C PHE A 49 -6.78 -0.97 -6.55
N GLN A 50 -6.63 -0.89 -7.87
CA GLN A 50 -7.72 -1.10 -8.81
C GLN A 50 -7.96 -2.60 -9.03
N PRO A 51 -9.22 -3.08 -8.97
CA PRO A 51 -9.55 -4.44 -9.35
C PRO A 51 -9.16 -4.74 -10.80
N GLN A 52 -8.45 -5.85 -11.01
CA GLN A 52 -8.03 -6.31 -12.32
C GLN A 52 -8.37 -7.79 -12.49
N GLY A 53 -8.60 -8.20 -13.74
CA GLY A 53 -8.84 -9.59 -14.06
C GLY A 53 -8.60 -9.91 -15.53
N ARG A 54 -8.65 -11.19 -15.87
CA ARG A 54 -8.67 -11.66 -17.28
C ARG A 54 -10.11 -11.91 -17.73
N ASN A 55 -10.33 -11.88 -19.04
CA ASN A 55 -11.60 -12.34 -19.62
C ASN A 55 -11.84 -13.80 -19.19
N LEU A 56 -13.02 -14.09 -18.64
CA LEU A 56 -13.40 -15.42 -18.13
C LEU A 56 -13.29 -16.54 -19.19
N MET A 57 -13.45 -16.17 -20.47
CA MET A 57 -13.38 -17.07 -21.62
C MET A 57 -12.03 -17.04 -22.35
N ALA A 58 -11.03 -16.31 -21.85
CA ALA A 58 -9.69 -16.30 -22.44
C ALA A 58 -9.08 -17.71 -22.45
N GLY A 59 -8.64 -18.16 -23.64
CA GLY A 59 -8.05 -19.50 -23.84
C GLY A 59 -9.04 -20.67 -23.71
N LYS A 60 -10.35 -20.39 -23.57
CA LYS A 60 -11.42 -21.41 -23.50
C LYS A 60 -12.33 -21.45 -24.72
N ARG A 61 -12.24 -20.46 -25.62
CA ARG A 61 -13.04 -20.38 -26.85
C ARG A 61 -12.47 -21.32 -27.92
N THR A 62 -12.50 -22.62 -27.66
CA THR A 62 -11.92 -23.65 -28.52
C THR A 62 -12.79 -24.90 -28.51
N THR A 63 -12.92 -25.59 -29.64
CA THR A 63 -13.60 -26.89 -29.78
C THR A 63 -12.72 -28.08 -29.36
N ALA A 64 -11.72 -27.83 -28.51
CA ALA A 64 -10.70 -28.81 -28.19
C ALA A 64 -11.20 -29.86 -27.20
N GLU A 65 -11.02 -31.13 -27.54
CA GLU A 65 -11.46 -32.28 -26.75
C GLU A 65 -10.32 -33.30 -26.56
N GLY A 66 -10.47 -34.23 -25.61
CA GLY A 66 -9.49 -35.29 -25.39
C GLY A 66 -9.65 -36.42 -26.41
N PHE A 67 -8.59 -36.72 -27.18
CA PHE A 67 -8.62 -37.79 -28.20
C PHE A 67 -8.49 -39.23 -27.64
N GLY A 68 -8.34 -39.37 -26.32
CA GLY A 68 -8.18 -40.67 -25.66
C GLY A 68 -6.76 -41.23 -25.70
N VAL A 69 -6.63 -42.51 -25.35
CA VAL A 69 -5.35 -43.26 -25.32
C VAL A 69 -5.13 -44.05 -26.61
N GLY A 70 -3.95 -44.68 -26.76
CA GLY A 70 -3.66 -45.57 -27.90
C GLY A 70 -3.22 -44.88 -29.20
N ARG A 71 -2.92 -43.58 -29.15
CA ARG A 71 -2.54 -42.75 -30.32
C ARG A 71 -1.09 -42.29 -30.34
N GLY A 72 -0.26 -42.75 -29.38
CA GLY A 72 1.16 -42.31 -29.27
C GLY A 72 1.35 -40.82 -28.95
N ILE A 73 0.30 -40.13 -28.51
CA ILE A 73 0.31 -38.69 -28.19
C ILE A 73 -0.10 -38.42 -26.74
N SER A 74 0.27 -37.25 -26.23
CA SER A 74 -0.16 -36.78 -24.92
C SER A 74 -1.68 -36.60 -24.83
N ARG A 75 -2.24 -36.81 -23.63
CA ARG A 75 -3.70 -36.70 -23.32
C ARG A 75 -4.20 -35.26 -23.17
N VAL A 76 -3.50 -34.28 -23.72
CA VAL A 76 -3.90 -32.86 -23.66
C VAL A 76 -5.09 -32.65 -24.63
N PRO A 77 -6.08 -31.79 -24.31
CA PRO A 77 -7.17 -31.48 -25.24
C PRO A 77 -6.63 -30.92 -26.55
N ARG A 78 -7.16 -31.40 -27.68
CA ARG A 78 -6.72 -31.01 -29.02
C ARG A 78 -7.91 -30.56 -29.87
N ILE A 79 -7.68 -29.58 -30.72
CA ILE A 79 -8.70 -29.04 -31.63
C ILE A 79 -9.12 -30.15 -32.59
N GLY A 80 -10.41 -30.50 -32.59
CA GLY A 80 -11.00 -31.45 -33.53
C GLY A 80 -11.36 -30.83 -34.87
N GLY A 81 -11.86 -31.66 -35.80
CA GLY A 81 -12.30 -31.24 -37.12
C GLY A 81 -11.20 -31.21 -38.17
N HIS A 82 -11.41 -30.43 -39.22
CA HIS A 82 -10.51 -30.32 -40.38
C HIS A 82 -9.98 -28.89 -40.52
N GLY A 83 -8.70 -28.75 -40.87
CA GLY A 83 -8.06 -27.46 -41.07
C GLY A 83 -6.65 -27.39 -40.48
N PRO A 84 -5.96 -26.26 -40.68
CA PRO A 84 -4.54 -26.11 -40.34
C PRO A 84 -4.24 -26.19 -38.84
N LEU A 85 -5.24 -25.95 -37.98
CA LEU A 85 -5.10 -25.99 -36.52
C LEU A 85 -5.57 -27.33 -35.91
N SER A 86 -6.13 -28.24 -36.71
CA SER A 86 -6.61 -29.54 -36.23
C SER A 86 -5.47 -30.37 -35.62
N GLY A 87 -5.73 -31.04 -34.51
CA GLY A 87 -4.73 -31.81 -33.77
C GLY A 87 -3.82 -30.97 -32.86
N THR A 88 -3.90 -29.64 -32.91
CA THR A 88 -3.11 -28.76 -32.04
C THR A 88 -3.65 -28.78 -30.61
N ALA A 89 -2.74 -28.81 -29.62
CA ALA A 89 -3.11 -28.80 -28.22
C ALA A 89 -3.62 -27.41 -27.78
N ALA A 90 -4.75 -27.37 -27.09
CA ALA A 90 -5.41 -26.14 -26.65
C ALA A 90 -6.13 -26.34 -25.31
N PHE A 91 -6.83 -25.31 -24.82
CA PHE A 91 -7.64 -25.29 -23.60
C PHE A 91 -6.90 -25.47 -22.26
N ALA A 92 -5.79 -26.21 -22.21
CA ALA A 92 -5.10 -26.55 -20.97
C ALA A 92 -4.07 -25.48 -20.52
N PRO A 93 -3.82 -25.35 -19.20
CA PRO A 93 -2.71 -24.55 -18.70
C PRO A 93 -1.39 -25.25 -19.03
N GLY A 94 -0.65 -24.69 -19.98
CA GLY A 94 0.59 -25.28 -20.52
C GLY A 94 0.60 -25.42 -22.05
N THR A 95 -0.55 -25.23 -22.71
CA THR A 95 -0.62 -25.14 -24.18
C THR A 95 -0.53 -23.69 -24.63
N VAL A 96 0.08 -23.44 -25.79
CA VAL A 96 0.08 -22.13 -26.44
C VAL A 96 -1.37 -21.71 -26.73
N GLY A 97 -1.77 -20.51 -26.28
CA GLY A 97 -3.15 -20.02 -26.43
C GLY A 97 -4.20 -20.70 -25.55
N GLY A 98 -3.80 -21.61 -24.66
CA GLY A 98 -4.70 -22.27 -23.69
C GLY A 98 -5.09 -21.37 -22.52
N ARG A 99 -6.00 -21.86 -21.67
CA ARG A 99 -6.44 -21.10 -20.49
C ARG A 99 -5.33 -21.05 -19.44
N MET A 100 -5.22 -19.92 -18.74
CA MET A 100 -4.36 -19.82 -17.56
C MET A 100 -4.96 -20.61 -16.38
N ALA A 101 -4.12 -21.26 -15.58
CA ALA A 101 -4.55 -21.81 -14.29
C ALA A 101 -4.67 -20.67 -13.27
N PHE A 102 -5.83 -20.57 -12.61
CA PHE A 102 -6.13 -19.56 -11.59
C PHE A 102 -5.83 -18.11 -12.04
N PRO A 103 -6.46 -17.62 -13.14
CA PRO A 103 -6.24 -16.26 -13.59
C PRO A 103 -6.70 -15.25 -12.52
N PRO A 104 -6.13 -14.02 -12.51
CA PRO A 104 -6.65 -12.97 -11.67
C PRO A 104 -8.10 -12.69 -12.03
N VAL A 105 -8.95 -12.59 -11.00
CA VAL A 105 -10.37 -12.31 -11.12
C VAL A 105 -10.68 -10.95 -10.51
N THR A 106 -11.57 -10.21 -11.17
CA THR A 106 -12.04 -8.90 -10.68
C THR A 106 -12.77 -9.02 -9.35
N ALA A 107 -13.41 -10.17 -9.08
CA ALA A 107 -14.11 -10.46 -7.83
C ALA A 107 -13.17 -10.66 -6.61
N LYS A 108 -11.85 -10.66 -6.79
CA LYS A 108 -10.90 -10.83 -5.68
C LYS A 108 -11.04 -9.68 -4.69
N LYS A 109 -11.17 -9.99 -3.40
CA LYS A 109 -11.12 -8.99 -2.32
C LYS A 109 -9.68 -8.52 -2.13
N ILE A 110 -9.37 -7.33 -2.65
CA ILE A 110 -8.01 -6.76 -2.63
C ILE A 110 -7.80 -5.85 -1.41
N ALA A 111 -8.85 -5.15 -0.96
CA ALA A 111 -8.78 -4.24 0.18
C ALA A 111 -8.75 -5.01 1.51
N LYS A 112 -7.77 -4.69 2.36
CA LYS A 112 -7.66 -5.20 3.72
C LYS A 112 -8.41 -4.29 4.69
N GLN A 113 -9.23 -4.87 5.55
CA GLN A 113 -9.95 -4.13 6.57
C GLN A 113 -9.10 -3.95 7.84
N ILE A 114 -9.33 -2.84 8.55
CA ILE A 114 -8.69 -2.55 9.83
C ILE A 114 -9.70 -1.95 10.80
N ASN A 115 -9.59 -2.32 12.08
CA ASN A 115 -10.43 -1.79 13.15
C ASN A 115 -10.27 -0.28 13.28
N ARG A 116 -11.38 0.42 13.56
CA ARG A 116 -11.38 1.88 13.76
C ARG A 116 -10.45 2.31 14.90
N LYS A 117 -10.44 1.57 16.01
CA LYS A 117 -9.57 1.84 17.18
C LYS A 117 -8.10 1.70 16.84
N GLU A 118 -7.71 0.62 16.17
CA GLU A 118 -6.33 0.39 15.71
C GLU A 118 -5.87 1.48 14.74
N ARG A 119 -6.73 1.88 13.78
CA ARG A 119 -6.41 2.96 12.84
C ARG A 119 -6.14 4.29 13.56
N ARG A 120 -6.95 4.64 14.56
CA ARG A 120 -6.74 5.86 15.36
C ARG A 120 -5.46 5.79 16.19
N LEU A 121 -5.17 4.63 16.79
CA LEU A 121 -3.94 4.43 17.55
C LEU A 121 -2.70 4.52 16.63
N ALA A 122 -2.75 3.91 15.45
CA ALA A 122 -1.70 4.01 14.44
C ALA A 122 -1.38 5.46 14.08
N LEU A 123 -2.42 6.28 13.86
CA LEU A 123 -2.27 7.69 13.53
C LEU A 123 -1.61 8.47 14.68
N ARG A 124 -2.05 8.26 15.92
CA ARG A 124 -1.47 8.91 17.11
C ARG A 124 0.00 8.52 17.31
N SER A 125 0.31 7.22 17.22
CA SER A 125 1.69 6.74 17.30
C SER A 125 2.58 7.25 16.15
N ALA A 126 2.02 7.42 14.95
CA ALA A 126 2.75 7.99 13.82
C ALA A 126 3.05 9.48 14.00
N ILE A 127 2.10 10.26 14.54
CA ILE A 127 2.31 11.67 14.89
C ILE A 127 3.35 11.79 16.02
N ALA A 128 3.30 10.92 17.03
CA ALA A 128 4.32 10.90 18.08
C ALA A 128 5.73 10.64 17.51
N ALA A 129 5.85 9.78 16.49
CA ALA A 129 7.12 9.49 15.84
C ALA A 129 7.76 10.72 15.15
N THR A 130 6.96 11.68 14.66
CA THR A 130 7.49 12.86 13.96
C THR A 130 8.16 13.86 14.89
N ALA A 131 7.92 13.77 16.20
CA ALA A 131 8.60 14.60 17.21
C ALA A 131 9.95 14.01 17.67
N SER A 132 10.34 12.83 17.20
CA SER A 132 11.63 12.21 17.57
C SER A 132 12.67 12.46 16.49
N ASP A 133 13.70 13.25 16.82
CA ASP A 133 14.82 13.53 15.92
C ASP A 133 15.54 12.25 15.45
N GLU A 134 15.71 11.28 16.35
CA GLU A 134 16.39 10.02 16.05
C GLU A 134 15.65 9.23 14.98
N ILE A 135 14.34 9.02 15.14
CA ILE A 135 13.52 8.25 14.20
C ILE A 135 13.47 8.94 12.84
N VAL A 136 13.37 10.26 12.82
CA VAL A 136 13.30 11.04 11.58
C VAL A 136 14.64 11.00 10.82
N ARG A 137 15.78 11.07 11.54
CA ARG A 137 17.11 10.87 10.94
C ARG A 137 17.30 9.45 10.43
N GLN A 138 16.92 8.43 11.21
CA GLN A 138 16.99 7.02 10.80
C GLN A 138 16.17 6.72 9.54
N ARG A 139 15.05 7.44 9.34
CA ARG A 139 14.27 7.35 8.10
C ARG A 139 15.00 7.92 6.87
N GLY A 140 16.03 8.75 7.06
CA GLY A 140 16.85 9.33 6.00
C GLY A 140 16.68 10.82 5.78
N HIS A 141 15.94 11.53 6.65
CA HIS A 141 15.79 12.99 6.55
C HIS A 141 17.05 13.69 7.04
N LYS A 142 17.54 14.67 6.26
CA LYS A 142 18.70 15.50 6.60
C LYS A 142 18.20 16.86 7.09
N PHE A 143 18.47 17.20 8.35
CA PHE A 143 18.12 18.50 8.94
C PHE A 143 19.21 18.95 9.91
N ASN A 144 19.33 20.27 10.11
CA ASN A 144 20.33 20.86 10.98
C ASN A 144 20.14 20.38 12.43
N GLN A 145 21.23 20.02 13.10
CA GLN A 145 21.19 19.51 14.47
C GLN A 145 20.66 20.54 15.48
N GLU A 146 20.76 21.83 15.16
CA GLU A 146 20.29 22.94 15.99
C GLU A 146 18.76 23.03 16.06
N ARG A 147 18.05 22.49 15.06
CA ARG A 147 16.58 22.54 15.01
C ARG A 147 15.99 21.28 15.61
N ARG A 148 15.18 21.45 16.66
CA ARG A 148 14.44 20.37 17.32
C ARG A 148 13.09 20.15 16.63
N LEU A 149 12.68 18.89 16.51
CA LEU A 149 11.33 18.53 16.05
C LEU A 149 10.34 18.48 17.23
N PRO A 150 9.04 18.73 16.99
CA PRO A 150 8.42 19.15 15.73
C PRO A 150 8.63 20.64 15.43
N LEU A 151 8.78 20.98 14.14
CA LEU A 151 8.84 22.39 13.70
C LEU A 151 7.44 22.97 13.63
N VAL A 152 7.20 24.05 14.35
CA VAL A 152 5.94 24.82 14.32
C VAL A 152 6.25 26.20 13.74
N VAL A 153 5.42 26.66 12.81
CA VAL A 153 5.62 27.93 12.10
C VAL A 153 4.39 28.81 12.29
N SER A 154 4.56 30.12 12.28
CA SER A 154 3.48 31.09 12.43
C SER A 154 2.48 31.04 11.25
N ASP A 155 1.20 31.30 11.53
CA ASP A 155 0.12 31.32 10.52
C ASP A 155 0.34 32.36 9.41
N LYS A 156 1.23 33.34 9.64
CA LYS A 156 1.61 34.35 8.63
C LYS A 156 2.18 33.73 7.36
N VAL A 157 2.70 32.50 7.42
CA VAL A 157 3.18 31.75 6.25
C VAL A 157 2.08 31.50 5.21
N GLU A 158 0.83 31.38 5.62
CA GLU A 158 -0.29 31.13 4.69
C GLU A 158 -0.51 32.28 3.70
N GLY A 159 -0.09 33.51 4.07
CA GLY A 159 -0.22 34.71 3.23
C GLY A 159 0.92 34.93 2.22
N LEU A 160 1.88 34.01 2.12
CA LEU A 160 3.00 34.16 1.18
C LEU A 160 2.54 33.95 -0.26
N SER A 161 2.48 35.04 -1.03
CA SER A 161 2.39 34.97 -2.50
C SER A 161 3.77 34.84 -3.11
N LYS A 162 3.89 34.00 -4.15
CA LYS A 162 5.07 34.02 -5.03
C LYS A 162 5.21 35.43 -5.61
N SER A 163 6.34 36.06 -5.35
CA SER A 163 6.85 37.18 -6.14
C SER A 163 7.27 36.71 -7.52
#